data_AF-A0A941KXA0-F1
#
_entry.id   AF-A0A941KXA0-F1
#
_cell.length_a   1.000
_cell.length_b   1.000
_cell.length_c   1.000
_cell.angle_alpha   90.00
_cell.angle_beta   90.00
_cell.angle_gamma   90.00
#
_symmetry.space_group_name_H-M   'P 1'
#
loop_
_entity.id
_entity.type
_entity.pdbx_description
1 polymer ?
#
loop_
_entity_poly.entity_id
_entity_poly.type
_entity_poly.pdbx_seq_one_letter_code
_entity_poly.pdbx_strand_id
1 'polypeptide(L)' 'MQNEAIKRTIAVLGVDGENFEVDGHFKGDERKARWYTVKKLSNGKVFVDHLPKFPSHDEIRRMVS' A
#
# COMPACT_ATOMS: atom_id res chain seq x y z
N MET A 1 8.25 8.86 24.09
CA MET A 1 7.34 7.94 23.38
C MET A 1 7.80 7.84 21.94
N GLN A 2 8.40 6.72 21.54
CA GLN A 2 8.67 6.46 20.13
C GLN A 2 7.30 6.19 19.49
N ASN A 3 6.78 7.12 18.70
CA ASN A 3 5.60 6.86 17.88
C ASN A 3 6.00 5.80 16.85
N GLU A 4 5.78 4.53 17.17
CA GLU A 4 5.95 3.43 16.23
C GLU A 4 5.14 3.70 14.97
N ALA A 5 5.77 3.49 13.82
CA ALA A 5 5.09 3.58 12.54
C ALA A 5 4.10 2.40 12.45
N ILE A 6 2.82 2.68 12.64
CA ILE A 6 1.78 1.66 12.57
C ILE A 6 1.53 1.37 11.09
N LYS A 7 1.78 0.14 10.64
CA LYS A 7 1.43 -0.32 9.31
C LYS A 7 0.09 -1.06 9.36
N ARG A 8 -0.85 -0.70 8.49
CA ARG A 8 -2.15 -1.39 8.37
C ARG A 8 -2.48 -1.60 6.90
N THR A 9 -2.91 -2.80 6.54
CA THR A 9 -3.52 -3.05 5.24
C THR A 9 -4.87 -2.35 5.20
N ILE A 10 -5.06 -1.48 4.23
CA ILE A 10 -6.25 -0.64 4.11
C ILE A 10 -7.09 -0.97 2.88
N ALA A 11 -6.50 -1.65 1.89
CA ALA A 11 -7.21 -2.12 0.70
C ALA A 11 -6.50 -3.32 0.08
N VAL A 12 -7.28 -4.12 -0.64
CA VAL A 12 -6.79 -5.13 -1.57
C VAL A 12 -7.41 -4.83 -2.93
N LEU A 13 -6.57 -4.70 -3.95
CA LEU A 13 -6.96 -4.33 -5.31
C LEU A 13 -6.61 -5.47 -6.27
N GLY A 14 -7.62 -6.00 -6.95
CA GLY A 14 -7.43 -6.98 -8.03
C GLY A 14 -7.15 -6.28 -9.35
N VAL A 15 -6.01 -6.57 -9.98
CA VAL A 15 -5.53 -5.97 -11.23
C VAL A 15 -5.06 -7.09 -12.16
N ASP A 16 -5.67 -7.19 -13.35
CA ASP A 16 -5.29 -8.14 -14.41
C ASP A 16 -5.10 -9.61 -13.94
N GLY A 17 -5.94 -10.06 -13.00
CA GLY A 17 -5.91 -11.43 -12.47
C GLY A 17 -4.99 -11.64 -11.27
N GLU A 18 -4.31 -10.59 -10.80
CA GLU A 18 -3.51 -10.60 -9.59
C GLU A 18 -4.03 -9.66 -8.51
N ASN A 19 -3.77 -10.01 -7.24
CA ASN A 19 -4.21 -9.20 -6.11
C ASN A 19 -3.03 -8.44 -5.51
N PHE A 20 -3.27 -7.17 -5.20
CA PHE A 20 -2.30 -6.27 -4.59
C PHE A 20 -2.82 -5.74 -3.27
N GLU A 21 -2.05 -5.92 -2.20
CA GLU A 21 -2.32 -5.30 -0.91
C GLU A 21 -1.77 -3.88 -0.91
N VAL A 22 -2.58 -2.95 -0.42
CA VAL A 22 -2.15 -1.58 -0.16
C VAL A 22 -2.10 -1.38 1.35
N ASP A 23 -0.88 -1.20 1.85
CA ASP A 23 -0.61 -0.86 3.23
C ASP A 23 -0.54 0.65 3.39
N GLY A 24 -1.22 1.20 4.39
CA GLY A 24 -1.02 2.57 4.87
C GLY A 24 -0.04 2.58 6.03
N HIS A 25 0.89 3.53 6.01
CA HIS A 25 1.83 3.78 7.10
C HIS A 25 1.42 5.02 7.88
N PHE A 26 1.20 4.87 9.18
CA PHE A 26 0.68 5.91 10.07
C PHE A 26 1.69 6.22 11.18
N LYS A 27 1.66 7.44 11.71
CA LYS A 27 2.47 7.82 12.88
C LYS A 27 1.56 7.97 14.10
N GLY A 28 1.69 7.06 15.08
CA GLY A 28 0.80 7.05 16.25
C GLY A 28 -0.67 6.92 15.84
N ASP A 29 -1.54 7.77 16.41
CA ASP A 29 -3.00 7.75 16.20
C ASP A 29 -3.49 8.57 14.98
N GLU A 30 -2.59 8.89 14.05
CA GLU A 30 -2.99 9.58 12.83
C GLU A 30 -4.02 8.78 12.03
N ARG A 31 -5.12 9.46 11.65
CA ARG A 31 -6.15 8.86 10.79
C ARG A 31 -5.75 8.80 9.31
N LYS A 32 -4.78 9.63 8.91
CA LYS A 32 -4.29 9.72 7.54
C LYS A 32 -2.94 9.04 7.43
N ALA A 33 -2.81 8.14 6.45
CA ALA A 33 -1.52 7.53 6.17
C ALA A 33 -0.54 8.59 5.65
N ARG A 34 0.70 8.49 6.11
CA ARG A 34 1.84 9.30 5.69
C ARG A 34 2.33 8.89 4.31
N TRP A 35 2.31 7.59 4.04
CA TRP A 35 2.57 7.00 2.74
C TRP A 35 1.88 5.65 2.63
N TYR A 36 1.94 5.09 1.43
CA TYR A 36 1.38 3.78 1.10
C TYR A 36 2.45 2.87 0.50
N THR A 37 2.29 1.58 0.70
CA THR A 37 3.15 0.54 0.13
C THR A 37 2.26 -0.47 -0.56
N VAL A 38 2.59 -0.81 -1.80
CA VAL A 38 1.85 -1.78 -2.61
C VAL A 38 2.64 -3.07 -2.66
N LYS A 39 2.00 -4.18 -2.30
CA LYS A 39 2.59 -5.51 -2.32
C LYS A 39 1.75 -6.43 -3.13
N LYS A 40 2.41 -7.33 -3.82
CA LYS A 40 1.73 -8.40 -4.54
C LYS A 40 1.32 -9.47 -3.54
N LEU A 41 0.03 -9.77 -3.45
CA LEU A 41 -0.51 -10.69 -2.45
C LEU A 41 0.00 -12.12 -2.65
N SER A 42 0.21 -12.52 -3.91
CA SER A 42 0.59 -13.90 -4.25
C SER A 42 1.97 -14.32 -3.73
N ASN A 43 2.90 -13.37 -3.57
CA ASN A 43 4.27 -13.66 -3.11
C ASN A 43 4.79 -12.70 -2.02
N GLY A 44 3.95 -11.75 -1.57
CA GLY A 44 4.32 -10.73 -0.58
C GLY A 44 5.36 -9.72 -1.07
N LYS A 45 5.77 -9.75 -2.34
CA LYS A 45 6.81 -8.87 -2.87
C LYS A 45 6.31 -7.43 -2.91
N VAL A 46 7.07 -6.53 -2.30
CA VAL A 46 6.83 -5.08 -2.39
C VAL A 46 7.08 -4.65 -3.83
N PHE A 47 6.06 -4.08 -4.45
CA PHE A 47 6.08 -3.61 -5.82
C PHE A 47 6.43 -2.12 -5.86
N VAL A 48 5.80 -1.33 -4.98
CA VAL A 48 6.15 0.08 -4.77
C VAL A 48 6.11 0.37 -3.29
N ASP A 49 7.08 1.17 -2.83
CA ASP A 49 7.17 1.64 -1.46
C ASP A 49 7.13 3.17 -1.43
N HIS A 50 6.68 3.75 -0.31
CA HIS A 50 6.63 5.20 -0.09
C HIS A 50 5.78 6.01 -1.11
N LEU A 51 4.61 5.51 -1.50
CA LEU A 51 3.66 6.29 -2.30
C LEU A 51 3.04 7.42 -1.46
N PRO A 52 3.06 8.68 -1.92
CA PRO A 52 2.53 9.82 -1.16
C PRO A 52 1.00 9.87 -1.14
N LYS A 53 0.34 9.10 -2.01
CA LYS A 53 -1.12 9.04 -2.17
C LYS A 53 -1.56 7.60 -2.35
N PHE A 54 -2.81 7.32 -1.99
CA PHE A 54 -3.40 6.01 -2.19
C PHE A 54 -3.47 5.73 -3.70
N PRO A 55 -2.90 4.61 -4.18
CA PRO A 55 -2.90 4.29 -5.60
C PRO A 55 -4.26 3.77 -6.08
N SER A 56 -4.70 4.24 -7.24
CA SER A 56 -5.85 3.70 -7.95
C SER A 56 -5.55 2.38 -8.65
N HIS A 57 -6.59 1.66 -9.06
CA HIS A 57 -6.47 0.45 -9.87
C HIS A 57 -5.62 0.68 -11.14
N ASP A 58 -5.88 1.75 -11.88
CA ASP A 58 -5.13 2.07 -13.11
C ASP A 58 -3.67 2.43 -12.84
N GLU A 59 -3.37 3.08 -11.72
CA GLU A 59 -1.98 3.35 -11.32
C GLU A 59 -1.23 2.07 -11.01
N ILE A 60 -1.82 1.14 -10.25
CA ILE A 60 -1.20 -0.16 -9.98
C ILE A 60 -1.01 -0.92 -11.30
N ARG A 61 -2.00 -0.92 -12.18
CA ARG A 61 -1.89 -1.55 -13.50
C ARG A 61 -0.72 -1.02 -14.32
N ARG A 62 -0.55 0.30 -14.35
CA ARG A 62 0.59 0.96 -15.05
C ARG A 62 1.93 0.68 -14.39
N MET A 63 1.97 0.51 -13.07
CA MET A 63 3.19 0.17 -12.34
C MET A 63 3.63 -1.26 -12.66
N VAL A 64 2.68 -2.20 -12.79
CA VAL A 64 2.93 -3.63 -13.00
C VAL A 64 3.21 -3.99 -14.47
N SER A 65 2.80 -3.14 -15.42
CA SER A 65 3.08 -3.29 -16.86
C SER A 65 4.54 -3.00 -17.18
#